data_AF-A0A6N6KZ80-F1
#
_entry.id   AF-A0A6N6KZ80-F1
#
_cell.length_a   1.000
_cell.length_b   1.000
_cell.length_c   1.000
_cell.angle_alpha   90.00
_cell.angle_beta   90.00
_cell.angle_gamma   90.00
#
_symmetry.space_group_name_H-M   'P 1'
#
loop_
_entity.id
_entity.type
_entity.pdbx_description
1 polymer ?
#
loop_
_entity_poly.entity_id
_entity_poly.type
_entity_poly.pdbx_seq_one_letter_code
_entity_poly.pdbx_strand_id
1 'polypeptide(L)'
;MQIAQALFLAVHLEQQLAPAFERLVVAGSVRRRKTNVKDIELVGLARYGPLQSGLFSDQESRQENLSEHQLPDLLAASAWAIGDKNGPRYKQLVNPYHDINCDLFILHDPAEWGVGLTIRTGPADFNQALMAAILRQGRHVTGNRLHGHPKGRRVNKPQECDRGADCRLIIPTATEEAFFEAVGLPLIEPGERSKQRLAGEISRIGHRFYLPHLQTA
;
A
#
# COMPACT_ATOMS: atom_id res chain seq x y z
N MET A 1 11.00 -19.05 6.71
CA MET A 1 10.63 -19.93 5.58
C MET A 1 11.52 -19.60 4.37
N GLN A 2 11.94 -20.60 3.59
CA GLN A 2 12.73 -20.36 2.38
C GLN A 2 11.90 -19.68 1.29
N ILE A 3 12.52 -18.81 0.49
CA ILE A 3 11.83 -17.99 -0.52
C ILE A 3 11.00 -18.81 -1.51
N ALA A 4 11.48 -19.96 -1.98
CA ALA A 4 10.75 -20.78 -2.96
C ALA A 4 9.40 -21.26 -2.41
N GLN A 5 9.39 -21.74 -1.15
CA GLN A 5 8.17 -22.19 -0.48
C GLN A 5 7.24 -21.01 -0.17
N ALA A 6 7.80 -19.90 0.33
CA ALA A 6 7.01 -18.72 0.63
C ALA A 6 6.36 -18.12 -0.63
N LEU A 7 7.10 -18.10 -1.75
CA LEU A 7 6.59 -17.64 -3.04
C LEU A 7 5.45 -18.53 -3.55
N PHE A 8 5.60 -19.85 -3.44
CA PHE A 8 4.54 -20.79 -3.82
C PHE A 8 3.25 -20.51 -3.03
N LEU A 9 3.35 -20.41 -1.70
CA LEU A 9 2.20 -20.12 -0.84
C LEU A 9 1.58 -18.75 -1.13
N ALA A 10 2.41 -17.72 -1.34
CA ALA A 10 1.94 -16.37 -1.60
C ALA A 10 1.20 -16.25 -2.94
N VAL A 11 1.75 -16.83 -4.01
CA VAL A 11 1.12 -16.82 -5.34
C VAL A 11 -0.15 -17.66 -5.36
N HIS A 12 -0.15 -18.81 -4.67
CA HIS A 12 -1.35 -19.64 -4.59
C HIS A 12 -2.49 -18.90 -3.85
N LEU A 13 -2.17 -18.27 -2.71
CA LEU A 13 -3.14 -17.47 -1.97
C LEU A 13 -3.61 -16.25 -2.77
N GLU A 14 -2.70 -15.54 -3.44
CA GLU A 14 -3.04 -14.43 -4.34
C GLU A 14 -4.05 -14.89 -5.41
N GLN A 15 -3.82 -16.02 -6.08
CA GLN A 15 -4.73 -16.56 -7.08
C GLN A 15 -6.12 -16.90 -6.51
N GLN A 16 -6.16 -17.48 -5.31
CA GLN A 16 -7.42 -17.81 -4.64
C GLN A 16 -8.22 -16.55 -4.25
N LEU A 17 -7.54 -15.50 -3.80
CA LEU A 17 -8.18 -14.28 -3.33
C LEU A 17 -8.40 -13.22 -4.41
N ALA A 18 -7.68 -13.30 -5.53
CA ALA A 18 -7.77 -12.34 -6.64
C ALA A 18 -9.20 -12.01 -7.09
N PRO A 19 -10.16 -12.97 -7.15
CA PRO A 19 -11.54 -12.66 -7.52
C PRO A 19 -12.22 -11.62 -6.64
N ALA A 20 -11.79 -11.42 -5.38
CA ALA A 20 -12.36 -10.43 -4.48
C ALA A 20 -11.81 -9.00 -4.68
N PHE A 21 -10.74 -8.80 -5.44
CA PHE A 21 -10.05 -7.51 -5.56
C PHE A 21 -10.01 -7.00 -7.00
N GLU A 22 -9.97 -5.68 -7.19
CA GLU A 22 -9.64 -5.10 -8.52
C GLU A 22 -8.21 -5.42 -8.92
N ARG A 23 -7.33 -5.42 -7.91
CA ARG A 23 -5.92 -5.74 -8.06
C ARG A 23 -5.43 -6.36 -6.77
N LEU A 24 -4.69 -7.44 -6.84
CA LEU A 24 -4.04 -8.07 -5.71
C LEU A 24 -2.59 -8.38 -6.10
N VAL A 25 -1.65 -8.07 -5.23
CA VAL A 25 -0.21 -8.26 -5.49
C VAL A 25 0.50 -8.76 -4.24
N VAL A 26 1.38 -9.75 -4.42
CA VAL A 26 2.36 -10.17 -3.41
C VAL A 26 3.38 -9.06 -3.15
N ALA A 27 3.52 -8.66 -1.89
CA ALA A 27 4.40 -7.60 -1.42
C ALA A 27 5.48 -8.13 -0.44
N GLY A 28 5.97 -7.27 0.45
CA GLY A 28 6.87 -7.63 1.52
C GLY A 28 8.17 -8.28 1.05
N SER A 29 8.72 -9.13 1.91
CA SER A 29 10.02 -9.76 1.66
C SER A 29 10.01 -10.78 0.51
N VAL A 30 8.85 -11.36 0.20
CA VAL A 30 8.66 -12.25 -0.96
C VAL A 30 8.89 -11.47 -2.25
N ARG A 31 8.26 -10.30 -2.40
CA ARG A 31 8.43 -9.45 -3.59
C ARG A 31 9.88 -8.94 -3.76
N ARG A 32 10.59 -8.72 -2.65
CA ARG A 32 12.03 -8.36 -2.64
C ARG A 32 12.97 -9.56 -2.80
N ARG A 33 12.43 -10.79 -2.95
CA ARG A 33 13.20 -12.04 -3.11
C ARG A 33 14.19 -12.31 -1.97
N LYS A 34 13.82 -11.96 -0.74
CA LYS A 34 14.68 -12.25 0.43
C LYS A 34 14.71 -13.75 0.69
N THR A 35 15.91 -14.32 0.85
CA THR A 35 16.11 -15.77 1.04
C THR A 35 15.32 -16.35 2.20
N ASN A 36 15.28 -15.64 3.34
CA ASN A 36 14.48 -16.01 4.50
C ASN A 36 13.30 -15.06 4.68
N VAL A 37 12.09 -15.60 4.51
CA VAL A 37 10.79 -14.95 4.63
C VAL A 37 10.19 -15.25 6.01
N LYS A 38 9.72 -14.23 6.72
CA LYS A 38 9.09 -14.37 8.05
C LYS A 38 7.56 -14.46 7.95
N ASP A 39 7.02 -13.71 7.00
CA ASP A 39 5.61 -13.48 6.77
C ASP A 39 5.38 -13.21 5.27
N ILE A 40 4.19 -13.56 4.80
CA ILE A 40 3.70 -13.18 3.47
C ILE A 40 2.97 -11.85 3.63
N GLU A 41 3.07 -10.99 2.62
CA GLU A 41 2.27 -9.76 2.56
C GLU A 41 1.53 -9.72 1.23
N LEU A 42 0.25 -9.38 1.27
CA LEU A 42 -0.57 -9.10 0.09
C LEU A 42 -1.10 -7.67 0.17
N VAL A 43 -1.12 -6.97 -0.96
CA VAL A 43 -1.76 -5.65 -1.10
C VAL A 43 -2.88 -5.76 -2.12
N GLY A 44 -4.11 -5.55 -1.67
CA GLY A 44 -5.32 -5.61 -2.48
C GLY A 44 -5.96 -4.24 -2.64
N LEU A 45 -6.42 -3.91 -3.84
CA LEU A 45 -7.33 -2.79 -4.11
C LEU A 45 -8.75 -3.35 -4.05
N ALA A 46 -9.51 -2.87 -3.08
CA ALA A 46 -10.88 -3.31 -2.86
C ALA A 46 -11.73 -3.12 -4.13
N ARG A 47 -12.58 -4.10 -4.39
CA ARG A 47 -13.59 -4.07 -5.45
C ARG A 47 -14.87 -3.49 -4.90
N TYR A 48 -15.38 -2.48 -5.60
CA TYR A 48 -16.68 -1.89 -5.31
C TYR A 48 -17.66 -2.20 -6.43
N GLY A 49 -18.92 -2.42 -6.08
CA GLY A 49 -19.97 -2.68 -7.05
C GLY A 49 -21.34 -2.28 -6.53
N PRO A 50 -22.37 -2.31 -7.40
CA PRO A 50 -23.71 -1.91 -7.01
C PRO A 50 -24.25 -2.85 -5.94
N LEU A 51 -24.85 -2.27 -4.90
CA LEU A 51 -25.63 -3.00 -3.91
C LEU A 51 -26.77 -3.74 -4.64
N GLN A 52 -26.79 -5.07 -4.54
CA GLN A 52 -27.97 -5.84 -4.92
C GLN A 52 -29.03 -5.68 -3.84
N SER A 53 -29.70 -4.54 -3.83
CA SER A 53 -30.90 -4.37 -3.02
C SER A 53 -32.07 -5.08 -3.71
N GLY A 54 -32.84 -5.85 -2.94
CA GLY A 54 -33.95 -6.67 -3.44
C GLY A 54 -35.03 -5.87 -4.19
N LEU A 55 -36.02 -6.60 -4.73
CA LEU A 55 -37.04 -6.19 -5.72
C LEU A 55 -37.83 -4.86 -5.48
N PHE A 56 -37.62 -4.15 -4.36
CA PHE A 56 -38.38 -2.97 -3.94
C PHE A 56 -37.53 -1.79 -3.44
N SER A 57 -36.24 -1.69 -3.82
CA SER A 57 -35.42 -0.54 -3.41
C SER A 57 -35.40 0.56 -4.47
N ASP A 58 -36.27 1.55 -4.33
CA ASP A 58 -36.07 2.88 -4.91
C ASP A 58 -35.01 3.61 -4.07
N GLN A 59 -33.74 3.32 -4.32
CA GLN A 59 -32.62 3.98 -3.65
C GLN A 59 -31.47 4.10 -4.65
N GLU A 60 -30.87 5.29 -4.74
CA GLU A 60 -29.66 5.60 -5.50
C GLU A 60 -28.63 4.46 -5.40
N SER A 61 -27.93 4.16 -6.49
CA SER A 61 -26.98 3.06 -6.62
C SER A 61 -25.82 3.18 -5.62
N ARG A 62 -26.03 2.76 -4.37
CA ARG A 62 -24.99 2.68 -3.35
C ARG A 62 -23.98 1.62 -3.79
N GLN A 63 -22.70 1.98 -3.71
CA GLN A 63 -21.59 1.07 -3.97
C GLN A 63 -21.21 0.38 -2.66
N GLU A 64 -21.08 -0.94 -2.68
CA GLU A 64 -20.59 -1.73 -1.55
C GLU A 64 -19.20 -2.30 -1.84
N ASN A 65 -18.43 -2.53 -0.77
CA ASN A 65 -17.13 -3.18 -0.86
C ASN A 65 -17.33 -4.69 -1.05
N LEU A 66 -17.42 -5.13 -2.30
CA LEU A 66 -17.58 -6.53 -2.67
C LEU A 66 -16.46 -7.41 -2.12
N SER A 67 -15.25 -6.86 -1.91
CA SER A 67 -14.15 -7.60 -1.28
C SER A 67 -14.49 -8.09 0.11
N GLU A 68 -15.16 -7.28 0.94
CA GLU A 68 -15.56 -7.70 2.31
C GLU A 68 -16.59 -8.82 2.28
N HIS A 69 -17.45 -8.87 1.26
CA HIS A 69 -18.47 -9.92 1.13
C HIS A 69 -17.92 -11.22 0.55
N GLN A 70 -17.01 -11.14 -0.43
CA GLN A 70 -16.49 -12.33 -1.13
C GLN A 70 -15.33 -13.01 -0.38
N LEU A 71 -14.57 -12.26 0.41
CA LEU A 71 -13.36 -12.77 1.05
C LEU A 71 -13.62 -13.94 2.02
N PRO A 72 -14.67 -13.94 2.86
CA PRO A 72 -14.97 -15.07 3.74
C PRO A 72 -15.16 -16.40 2.98
N ASP A 73 -15.91 -16.38 1.87
CA ASP A 73 -16.19 -17.58 1.07
C ASP A 73 -14.93 -18.11 0.38
N LEU A 74 -14.11 -17.20 -0.17
CA LEU A 74 -12.83 -17.57 -0.78
C LEU A 74 -11.86 -18.14 0.26
N LEU A 75 -11.82 -17.57 1.46
CA LEU A 75 -10.99 -18.08 2.56
C LEU A 75 -11.48 -19.45 3.04
N ALA A 76 -12.80 -19.66 3.15
CA ALA A 76 -13.37 -20.96 3.51
C ALA A 76 -13.03 -22.06 2.50
N ALA A 77 -12.84 -21.71 1.22
CA ALA A 77 -12.38 -22.61 0.16
C ALA A 77 -10.84 -22.73 0.08
N SER A 78 -10.10 -22.01 0.92
CA SER A 78 -8.64 -21.98 0.94
C SER A 78 -8.06 -22.76 2.13
N ALA A 79 -6.72 -22.85 2.18
CA ALA A 79 -6.00 -23.36 3.34
C ALA A 79 -5.72 -22.29 4.42
N TRP A 80 -6.37 -21.12 4.33
CA TRP A 80 -6.11 -19.96 5.17
C TRP A 80 -7.35 -19.52 5.94
N ALA A 81 -7.15 -19.05 7.17
CA ALA A 81 -8.21 -18.52 8.02
C ALA A 81 -7.88 -17.10 8.49
N ILE A 82 -8.90 -16.34 8.88
CA ILE A 82 -8.71 -15.04 9.54
C ILE A 82 -8.16 -15.29 10.95
N GLY A 83 -7.04 -14.66 11.29
CA GLY A 83 -6.45 -14.66 12.62
C GLY A 83 -7.02 -13.57 13.51
N ASP A 84 -6.23 -13.11 14.49
CA ASP A 84 -6.70 -12.18 15.53
C ASP A 84 -7.03 -10.77 15.01
N LYS A 85 -6.60 -10.43 13.80
CA LYS A 85 -6.76 -9.09 13.22
C LYS A 85 -7.65 -9.16 12.00
N ASN A 86 -8.83 -8.54 12.09
CA ASN A 86 -9.84 -8.52 11.04
C ASN A 86 -10.42 -7.12 10.85
N GLY A 87 -9.57 -6.16 10.53
CA GLY A 87 -9.98 -4.79 10.23
C GLY A 87 -10.40 -4.61 8.76
N PRO A 88 -11.03 -3.47 8.42
CA PRO A 88 -11.43 -3.16 7.04
C PRO A 88 -10.24 -2.86 6.10
N ARG A 89 -9.12 -2.38 6.66
CA ARG A 89 -7.89 -2.05 5.90
C ARG A 89 -6.77 -3.06 6.07
N TYR A 90 -6.90 -3.97 7.04
CA TYR A 90 -5.86 -4.90 7.40
C TYR A 90 -6.46 -6.15 8.03
N LYS A 91 -6.12 -7.30 7.46
CA LYS A 91 -6.47 -8.61 8.00
C LYS A 91 -5.19 -9.44 8.13
N GLN A 92 -5.07 -10.14 9.24
CA GLN A 92 -4.04 -11.17 9.40
C GLN A 92 -4.66 -12.51 9.03
N LEU A 93 -4.02 -13.24 8.13
CA LEU A 93 -4.40 -14.58 7.72
C LEU A 93 -3.39 -15.57 8.29
N VAL A 94 -3.89 -16.67 8.81
CA VAL A 94 -3.09 -17.75 9.39
C VAL A 94 -3.26 -19.02 8.55
N ASN A 95 -2.19 -19.77 8.38
CA ASN A 95 -2.22 -21.07 7.73
C ASN A 95 -2.00 -22.16 8.79
N PRO A 96 -2.98 -23.02 9.10
CA PRO A 96 -2.81 -24.05 10.14
C PRO A 96 -1.82 -25.15 9.75
N TYR A 97 -1.46 -25.26 8.48
CA TYR A 97 -0.54 -26.29 7.95
C TYR A 97 0.90 -25.78 7.79
N HIS A 98 1.12 -24.47 7.86
CA HIS A 98 2.42 -23.84 7.68
C HIS A 98 2.65 -22.80 8.77
N ASP A 99 3.81 -22.82 9.40
CA ASP A 99 4.21 -21.82 10.40
C ASP A 99 4.60 -20.48 9.74
N ILE A 100 3.62 -19.87 9.08
CA ILE A 100 3.74 -18.57 8.41
C ILE A 100 2.37 -17.89 8.37
N ASN A 101 2.38 -16.58 8.65
CA ASN A 101 1.20 -15.74 8.53
C ASN A 101 1.25 -14.94 7.21
N CYS A 102 0.08 -14.51 6.76
CA CYS A 102 -0.06 -13.57 5.66
C CYS A 102 -0.75 -12.30 6.16
N ASP A 103 -0.09 -11.15 6.03
CA ASP A 103 -0.69 -9.85 6.27
C ASP A 103 -1.35 -9.33 4.98
N LEU A 104 -2.67 -9.20 4.97
CA LEU A 104 -3.45 -8.66 3.86
C LEU A 104 -3.80 -7.20 4.11
N PHE A 105 -3.25 -6.30 3.28
CA PHE A 105 -3.53 -4.86 3.28
C PHE A 105 -4.55 -4.52 2.21
N ILE A 106 -5.60 -3.82 2.61
CA ILE A 106 -6.72 -3.47 1.75
C ILE A 106 -6.72 -1.94 1.55
N LEU A 107 -6.53 -1.55 0.29
CA LEU A 107 -6.62 -0.17 -0.18
C LEU A 107 -8.01 0.05 -0.75
N HIS A 108 -8.59 1.22 -0.51
CA HIS A 108 -9.98 1.50 -0.89
C HIS A 108 -10.10 2.46 -2.09
N ASP A 109 -8.98 3.00 -2.56
CA ASP A 109 -8.94 3.99 -3.62
C ASP A 109 -7.70 3.76 -4.49
N PRO A 110 -7.82 3.80 -5.83
CA PRO A 110 -6.68 3.69 -6.73
C PRO A 110 -5.52 4.64 -6.42
N ALA A 111 -5.77 5.86 -5.93
CA ALA A 111 -4.74 6.82 -5.57
C ALA A 111 -3.89 6.36 -4.37
N GLU A 112 -4.37 5.40 -3.57
CA GLU A 112 -3.61 4.79 -2.47
C GLU A 112 -2.57 3.78 -2.97
N TRP A 113 -2.72 3.28 -4.21
CA TRP A 113 -2.02 2.10 -4.70
C TRP A 113 -0.50 2.24 -4.70
N GLY A 114 0.04 3.25 -5.36
CA GLY A 114 1.48 3.43 -5.57
C GLY A 114 2.25 3.55 -4.26
N VAL A 115 1.72 4.37 -3.34
CA VAL A 115 2.29 4.54 -2.00
C VAL A 115 2.11 3.28 -1.17
N GLY A 116 0.90 2.72 -1.12
CA GLY A 116 0.57 1.53 -0.32
C GLY A 116 1.44 0.34 -0.71
N LEU A 117 1.52 0.03 -2.01
CA LEU A 117 2.38 -1.05 -2.51
C LEU A 117 3.86 -0.77 -2.25
N THR A 118 4.32 0.48 -2.39
CA THR A 118 5.72 0.83 -2.08
C THR A 118 6.06 0.57 -0.62
N ILE A 119 5.21 1.07 0.30
CA ILE A 119 5.42 0.94 1.74
C ILE A 119 5.36 -0.53 2.16
N ARG A 120 4.37 -1.30 1.70
CA ARG A 120 4.27 -2.73 2.03
C ARG A 120 5.35 -3.58 1.36
N THR A 121 5.89 -3.12 0.24
CA THR A 121 7.05 -3.78 -0.36
C THR A 121 8.33 -3.51 0.44
N GLY A 122 8.51 -2.36 1.09
CA GLY A 122 9.66 -2.10 1.96
C GLY A 122 11.04 -2.12 1.28
N PRO A 123 12.15 -2.37 2.03
CA PRO A 123 12.21 -2.61 3.47
C PRO A 123 11.95 -1.36 4.32
N ALA A 124 11.84 -1.53 5.65
CA ALA A 124 11.46 -0.45 6.57
C ALA A 124 12.43 0.73 6.57
N ASP A 125 13.74 0.47 6.52
CA ASP A 125 14.78 1.51 6.47
C ASP A 125 14.78 2.29 5.15
N PHE A 126 14.53 1.61 4.02
CA PHE A 126 14.28 2.25 2.72
C PHE A 126 13.07 3.18 2.81
N ASN A 127 11.94 2.69 3.35
CA ASN A 127 10.72 3.49 3.50
C ASN A 127 10.96 4.71 4.38
N GLN A 128 11.60 4.54 5.55
CA GLN A 128 11.91 5.65 6.45
C GLN A 128 12.75 6.74 5.75
N ALA A 129 13.77 6.32 4.99
CA ALA A 129 14.61 7.24 4.22
C ALA A 129 13.84 7.94 3.09
N LEU A 130 12.96 7.22 2.39
CA LEU A 130 12.09 7.76 1.35
C LEU A 130 11.11 8.79 1.93
N MET A 131 10.43 8.46 3.03
CA MET A 131 9.53 9.40 3.71
C MET A 131 10.27 10.66 4.19
N ALA A 132 11.48 10.51 4.72
CA ALA A 132 12.32 11.65 5.10
C ALA A 132 12.75 12.50 3.89
N ALA A 133 12.94 11.90 2.71
CA ALA A 133 13.19 12.64 1.47
C ALA A 133 11.95 13.43 1.02
N ILE A 134 10.77 12.81 1.06
CA ILE A 134 9.49 13.45 0.71
C ILE A 134 9.21 14.65 1.63
N LEU A 135 9.46 14.51 2.94
CA LEU A 135 9.30 15.62 3.90
C LEU A 135 10.21 16.81 3.57
N ARG A 136 11.43 16.58 3.10
CA ARG A 136 12.37 17.64 2.68
C ARG A 136 11.91 18.36 1.42
N GLN A 137 11.05 17.75 0.60
CA GLN A 137 10.41 18.39 -0.55
C GLN A 137 9.19 19.24 -0.14
N GLY A 138 8.90 19.36 1.16
CA GLY A 138 7.69 20.03 1.63
C GLY A 138 6.42 19.26 1.28
N ARG A 139 6.50 17.92 1.22
CA ARG A 139 5.38 17.01 0.94
C ARG A 139 5.26 15.99 2.06
N HIS A 140 4.19 15.22 2.13
CA HIS A 140 4.08 14.14 3.11
C HIS A 140 3.19 13.01 2.63
N VAL A 141 3.27 11.86 3.31
CA VAL A 141 2.40 10.73 3.08
C VAL A 141 1.48 10.52 4.28
N THR A 142 0.18 10.33 4.05
CA THR A 142 -0.83 10.01 5.07
C THR A 142 -1.92 9.16 4.44
N GLY A 143 -2.40 8.12 5.13
CA GLY A 143 -3.44 7.23 4.60
C GLY A 143 -3.10 6.59 3.26
N ASN A 144 -1.83 6.23 3.03
CA ASN A 144 -1.30 5.75 1.74
C ASN A 144 -1.44 6.75 0.58
N ARG A 145 -1.51 8.07 0.83
CA ARG A 145 -1.58 9.08 -0.22
C ARG A 145 -0.43 10.05 -0.13
N LEU A 146 0.07 10.49 -1.29
CA LEU A 146 1.07 11.55 -1.38
C LEU A 146 0.38 12.92 -1.39
N HIS A 147 0.65 13.74 -0.39
CA HIS A 147 0.16 15.11 -0.29
C HIS A 147 1.22 16.08 -0.80
N GLY A 148 0.85 16.92 -1.76
CA GLY A 148 1.69 17.94 -2.39
C GLY A 148 1.94 19.19 -1.55
N HIS A 149 1.71 19.13 -0.24
CA HIS A 149 1.90 20.26 0.67
C HIS A 149 2.63 19.83 1.94
N PRO A 150 3.25 20.77 2.68
CA PRO A 150 3.92 20.45 3.91
C PRO A 150 2.94 19.91 4.94
N LYS A 151 3.44 19.04 5.82
CA LYS A 151 2.68 18.58 6.98
C LYS A 151 2.38 19.81 7.86
N GLY A 152 1.09 20.12 8.08
CA GLY A 152 0.67 21.33 8.80
C GLY A 152 1.18 21.32 10.25
N ARG A 153 1.72 22.41 10.79
CA ARG A 153 2.29 22.44 12.16
C ARG A 153 1.21 22.67 13.22
N ARG A 154 0.89 21.66 14.02
CA ARG A 154 0.14 21.77 15.29
C ARG A 154 0.97 21.28 16.47
N VAL A 155 0.95 22.02 17.58
CA VAL A 155 1.63 21.64 18.83
C VAL A 155 0.95 20.40 19.43
N ASN A 156 1.74 19.41 19.85
CA ASN A 156 1.33 18.23 20.64
C ASN A 156 0.39 17.18 19.99
N LYS A 157 0.25 17.10 18.65
CA LYS A 157 -0.44 15.97 18.00
C LYS A 157 0.28 15.49 16.74
N PRO A 158 0.22 14.18 16.39
CA PRO A 158 0.58 13.71 15.05
C PRO A 158 -0.26 14.46 14.01
N GLN A 159 0.41 15.19 13.13
CA GLN A 159 -0.25 16.07 12.16
C GLN A 159 -0.69 15.27 10.93
N GLU A 160 -1.89 14.72 10.93
CA GLU A 160 -2.47 14.28 9.66
C GLU A 160 -2.91 15.51 8.85
N CYS A 161 -3.04 15.38 7.54
CA CYS A 161 -3.73 16.40 6.76
C CYS A 161 -5.16 16.52 7.32
N ASP A 162 -5.58 17.71 7.79
CA ASP A 162 -6.91 17.92 8.38
C ASP A 162 -8.05 17.57 7.40
N ARG A 163 -7.76 17.51 6.09
CA ARG A 163 -8.71 17.11 5.05
C ARG A 163 -8.64 15.63 4.67
N GLY A 164 -7.64 14.89 5.17
CA GLY A 164 -7.47 13.46 4.88
C GLY A 164 -7.56 13.16 3.38
N ALA A 165 -8.47 12.24 3.02
CA ALA A 165 -8.73 11.84 1.64
C ALA A 165 -9.36 12.95 0.77
N ASP A 166 -9.99 13.97 1.37
CA ASP A 166 -10.62 15.10 0.67
C ASP A 166 -9.62 16.24 0.36
N CYS A 167 -8.32 16.02 0.60
CA CYS A 167 -7.31 17.02 0.32
C CYS A 167 -7.13 17.23 -1.20
N ARG A 168 -7.46 18.44 -1.66
CA ARG A 168 -7.32 18.87 -3.09
C ARG A 168 -5.88 18.90 -3.61
N LEU A 169 -4.90 18.74 -2.72
CA LEU A 169 -3.47 18.72 -3.04
C LEU A 169 -2.89 17.30 -2.98
N ILE A 170 -3.73 16.26 -2.93
CA ILE A 170 -3.28 14.89 -3.14
C ILE A 170 -2.77 14.75 -4.56
N ILE A 171 -1.58 14.18 -4.69
CA ILE A 171 -0.98 13.81 -5.96
C ILE A 171 -1.41 12.36 -6.23
N PRO A 172 -2.17 12.08 -7.30
CA PRO A 172 -2.61 10.73 -7.61
C PRO A 172 -1.43 9.81 -7.90
N THR A 173 -1.38 8.65 -7.24
CA THR A 173 -0.33 7.65 -7.43
C THR A 173 -0.94 6.29 -7.68
N ALA A 174 -1.56 6.11 -8.86
CA ALA A 174 -2.25 4.86 -9.22
C ALA A 174 -1.30 3.68 -9.47
N THR A 175 0.00 3.93 -9.63
CA THR A 175 1.05 2.92 -9.77
C THR A 175 2.27 3.27 -8.92
N GLU A 176 3.18 2.32 -8.68
CA GLU A 176 4.44 2.63 -8.00
C GLU A 176 5.29 3.58 -8.84
N GLU A 177 5.33 3.40 -10.15
CA GLU A 177 6.03 4.27 -11.10
C GLU A 177 5.57 5.73 -10.95
N ALA A 178 4.25 5.95 -10.92
CA ALA A 178 3.69 7.28 -10.72
C ALA A 178 4.07 7.87 -9.34
N PHE A 179 4.18 7.04 -8.30
CA PHE A 179 4.65 7.51 -6.99
C PHE A 179 6.12 7.91 -7.02
N PHE A 180 6.99 7.08 -7.60
CA PHE A 180 8.42 7.38 -7.72
C PHE A 180 8.66 8.62 -8.60
N GLU A 181 7.98 8.72 -9.73
CA GLU A 181 8.01 9.89 -10.61
C GLU A 181 7.56 11.16 -9.87
N ALA A 182 6.44 11.08 -9.15
CA ALA A 182 5.91 12.23 -8.39
C ALA A 182 6.91 12.77 -7.37
N VAL A 183 7.72 11.91 -6.75
CA VAL A 183 8.76 12.31 -5.79
C VAL A 183 10.12 12.59 -6.45
N GLY A 184 10.19 12.57 -7.79
CA GLY A 184 11.39 12.89 -8.55
C GLY A 184 12.47 11.82 -8.46
N LEU A 185 12.09 10.53 -8.39
CA LEU A 185 12.99 9.39 -8.38
C LEU A 185 12.66 8.43 -9.53
N PRO A 186 13.65 7.75 -10.13
CA PRO A 186 13.35 6.58 -10.95
C PRO A 186 12.74 5.47 -10.08
N LEU A 187 11.93 4.60 -10.68
CA LEU A 187 11.45 3.40 -10.00
C LEU A 187 12.66 2.58 -9.50
N ILE A 188 12.70 2.32 -8.20
CA ILE A 188 13.68 1.40 -7.61
C ILE A 188 13.02 0.04 -7.45
N GLU A 189 13.51 -0.92 -8.23
CA GLU A 189 13.00 -2.29 -8.25
C GLU A 189 12.97 -2.91 -6.85
N PRO A 190 11.94 -3.70 -6.49
CA PRO A 190 11.78 -4.25 -5.15
C PRO A 190 13.03 -4.94 -4.57
N GLY A 191 13.74 -5.71 -5.39
CA GLY A 191 14.96 -6.42 -4.99
C GLY A 191 16.17 -5.51 -4.73
N GLU A 192 16.16 -4.27 -5.23
CA GLU A 192 17.24 -3.29 -5.08
C GLU A 192 17.02 -2.30 -3.94
N ARG A 193 15.82 -2.30 -3.34
CA ARG A 193 15.42 -1.30 -2.33
C ARG A 193 16.31 -1.41 -1.09
N SER A 194 17.13 -0.38 -0.92
CA SER A 194 18.00 -0.20 0.23
C SER A 194 18.22 1.30 0.46
N LYS A 195 18.57 1.67 1.69
CA LYS A 195 18.90 3.07 2.03
C LYS A 195 20.03 3.62 1.17
N GLN A 196 21.03 2.79 0.86
CA GLN A 196 22.19 3.14 0.02
C GLN A 196 21.77 3.38 -1.43
N ARG A 197 20.96 2.49 -2.01
CA ARG A 197 20.43 2.65 -3.38
C ARG A 197 19.67 3.97 -3.51
N LEU A 198 18.78 4.25 -2.56
CA LEU A 198 18.00 5.49 -2.52
C LEU A 198 18.88 6.73 -2.39
N ALA A 199 19.86 6.72 -1.48
CA ALA A 199 20.78 7.83 -1.30
C ALA A 199 21.56 8.13 -2.59
N GLY A 200 22.01 7.09 -3.29
CA GLY A 200 22.68 7.23 -4.58
C GLY A 200 21.79 7.90 -5.65
N GLU A 201 20.51 7.54 -5.73
CA GLU A 201 19.56 8.20 -6.65
C GLU A 201 19.32 9.67 -6.28
N ILE A 202 19.12 9.96 -5.00
CA ILE A 202 18.94 11.34 -4.54
C ILE A 202 20.17 12.19 -4.88
N SER A 203 21.38 11.66 -4.70
CA SER A 203 22.62 12.36 -5.04
C SER A 203 22.77 12.61 -6.54
N ARG A 204 22.37 11.67 -7.41
CA ARG A 204 22.49 11.79 -8.88
C ARG A 204 21.60 12.88 -9.47
N ILE A 205 20.40 13.05 -8.92
CA ILE A 205 19.41 14.01 -9.42
C ILE A 205 19.76 15.44 -8.95
N GLY A 206 20.74 15.58 -8.05
CA GLY A 206 21.25 16.85 -7.54
C GLY A 206 20.24 17.59 -6.66
N HIS A 207 20.55 18.82 -6.28
CA HIS A 207 19.68 19.68 -5.46
C HIS A 207 18.35 20.10 -6.14
N ARG A 208 17.93 19.49 -7.27
CA ARG A 208 16.58 19.66 -7.83
C ARG A 208 15.46 19.21 -6.88
N PHE A 209 15.82 18.54 -5.77
CA PHE A 209 14.94 18.29 -4.62
C PHE A 209 14.59 19.53 -3.77
N TYR A 210 15.19 20.69 -4.06
CA TYR A 210 14.80 21.99 -3.49
C TYR A 210 13.88 22.71 -4.49
N LEU A 211 12.57 22.62 -4.32
CA LEU A 211 11.68 23.69 -4.78
C LEU A 211 11.65 24.74 -3.66
N PRO A 212 12.32 25.89 -3.82
CA PRO A 212 12.30 26.95 -2.81
C PRO A 212 10.96 27.69 -2.91
N HIS A 213 9.89 27.12 -2.39
CA HIS A 213 8.66 27.89 -2.16
C HIS A 213 8.75 28.65 -0.83
N LEU A 214 9.76 29.53 -0.74
CA LEU A 214 9.83 30.68 0.16
C LEU A 214 10.72 31.77 -0.46
N GLN A 215 10.48 32.11 -1.72
CA GLN A 215 10.86 33.42 -2.28
C GLN A 215 9.80 33.84 -3.30
N THR A 216 8.75 34.51 -2.83
CA THR A 216 8.12 35.70 -3.44
C THR A 216 6.89 36.11 -2.62
N ALA A 217 6.87 37.40 -2.26
CA ALA A 217 5.87 38.21 -1.54
C ALA A 217 5.83 38.04 -0.02
#